data_AF-A0A6V8EA52-F1
#
_entry.id   AF-A0A6V8EA52-F1
#
_cell.length_a   1.000
_cell.length_b   1.000
_cell.length_c   1.000
_cell.angle_alpha   90.00
_cell.angle_beta   90.00
_cell.angle_gamma   90.00
#
_symmetry.space_group_name_H-M   'P 1'
#
loop_
_entity.id
_entity.type
_entity.pdbx_description
1 polymer ?
#
loop_
_entity_poly.entity_id
_entity_poly.type
_entity_poly.pdbx_seq_one_letter_code
_entity_poly.pdbx_strand_id
1 'polypeptide(L)'
;MPLRVHDTRRREKVPFRTMEPGKVSMYVCGVTVYDKCHLGHARCYLSFDLIHRWLEASGYDVHYVQNFTDIDDKIIKRANETGKDWRKLVDENIAGYYEDMDALNILRADDYPRCTEYVDDMIRITEDLIAKGHAYSADDGVYFAVNSAPEKYGQLTGQNIDSVRSGAGGRVEDTGSGKQDHKDFALWKAAKPDEPTWDSPWGPGRPGWHIECTAMSLDHFGQQFDIHGGGHDLRFPHHEAEIFQGECHTGCTPIVHHWLHNGFVNIDGEKMSKSLGNFWTIKDILQQIDAMVLRFALINAHYRSPIDMNESLLKDAERNYNRVLECYINALKGMTTQSPIALPQPDITSQQPLIKSLAMLEKIGEGFAKAMDDDFNSRDAVAKVLGGVREISKILGGGLDDTDRDAFAHYAVDWLEESAGAVLGILPTREFALIEPEEDPRKAGMAEKVEQLLAERTEARANKDWAKADLIRDELNSMGVIVTDSPDGPKWDLA
;
A
#
# COMPACT_ATOMS: atom_id res chain seq x y z
N MET A 1 12.60 10.17 16.74
CA MET A 1 12.25 11.63 16.80
C MET A 1 10.75 11.70 17.04
N PRO A 2 10.13 12.82 17.46
CA PRO A 2 8.67 12.84 17.42
C PRO A 2 8.19 12.67 15.98
N LEU A 3 7.21 11.78 15.75
CA LEU A 3 6.59 11.53 14.45
C LEU A 3 6.05 12.84 13.86
N ARG A 4 6.34 13.09 12.59
CA ARG A 4 5.80 14.20 11.81
C ARG A 4 5.11 13.66 10.57
N VAL A 5 4.03 14.30 10.16
CA VAL A 5 3.25 13.91 8.98
C VAL A 5 3.00 15.12 8.10
N HIS A 6 2.99 14.94 6.78
CA HIS A 6 2.60 16.02 5.89
C HIS A 6 1.08 16.14 5.82
N ASP A 7 0.56 17.16 6.50
CA ASP A 7 -0.86 17.47 6.49
C ASP A 7 -1.20 18.22 5.20
N THR A 8 -2.13 17.67 4.42
CA THR A 8 -2.56 18.23 3.14
C THR A 8 -3.23 19.59 3.27
N ARG A 9 -4.03 19.80 4.30
CA ARG A 9 -4.70 21.09 4.57
C ARG A 9 -3.67 22.16 4.94
N ARG A 10 -2.69 21.80 5.76
CA ARG A 10 -1.63 22.73 6.23
C ARG A 10 -0.50 22.91 5.21
N ARG A 11 -0.34 21.97 4.27
CA ARG A 11 0.69 21.93 3.20
C ARG A 11 2.11 21.89 3.75
N GLU A 12 2.30 21.34 4.93
CA GLU A 12 3.62 21.22 5.58
C GLU A 12 3.69 19.97 6.45
N LYS A 13 4.91 19.54 6.79
CA LYS A 13 5.10 18.49 7.79
C LYS A 13 4.82 19.05 9.18
N VAL A 14 3.83 18.54 9.88
CA VAL A 14 3.47 18.93 11.25
C VAL A 14 3.75 17.80 12.24
N PRO A 15 3.96 18.09 13.54
CA PRO A 15 4.00 17.04 14.55
C PRO A 15 2.70 16.23 14.54
N PHE A 16 2.80 14.90 14.53
CA PHE A 16 1.66 14.04 14.69
C PHE A 16 1.11 14.18 16.12
N ARG A 17 -0.20 14.33 16.22
CA ARG A 17 -0.93 14.49 17.48
C ARG A 17 -2.26 13.81 17.35
N THR A 18 -2.64 13.10 18.40
CA THR A 18 -3.93 12.42 18.49
C THR A 18 -4.88 13.19 19.40
N MET A 19 -6.18 13.01 19.20
CA MET A 19 -7.22 13.57 20.05
C MET A 19 -7.22 12.91 21.43
N GLU A 20 -7.11 11.59 21.46
CA GLU A 20 -6.90 10.80 22.68
C GLU A 20 -5.44 10.30 22.72
N PRO A 21 -4.67 10.57 23.80
CA PRO A 21 -3.28 10.13 23.88
C PRO A 21 -3.14 8.62 23.70
N GLY A 22 -2.32 8.21 22.73
CA GLY A 22 -2.04 6.79 22.46
C GLY A 22 -3.06 6.07 21.59
N LYS A 23 -4.16 6.72 21.17
CA LYS A 23 -5.13 6.14 20.23
C LYS A 23 -5.19 6.92 18.92
N VAL A 24 -5.50 6.25 17.83
CA VAL A 24 -5.66 6.87 16.51
C VAL A 24 -6.96 6.41 15.86
N SER A 25 -7.86 7.35 15.60
CA SER A 25 -9.03 7.13 14.72
C SER A 25 -8.67 7.44 13.28
N MET A 26 -8.54 6.41 12.44
CA MET A 26 -8.09 6.52 11.05
C MET A 26 -9.16 6.06 10.07
N TYR A 27 -9.66 6.97 9.23
CA TYR A 27 -10.56 6.65 8.12
C TYR A 27 -9.81 6.77 6.79
N VAL A 28 -9.91 5.76 5.91
CA VAL A 28 -9.36 5.84 4.55
C VAL A 28 -10.46 5.52 3.55
N CYS A 29 -10.67 6.40 2.57
CA CYS A 29 -11.67 6.17 1.53
C CYS A 29 -11.39 4.87 0.76
N GLY A 30 -12.41 4.02 0.68
CA GLY A 30 -12.36 2.74 0.00
C GLY A 30 -12.60 2.80 -1.51
N VAL A 31 -12.78 1.62 -2.11
CA VAL A 31 -13.04 1.50 -3.55
C VAL A 31 -14.53 1.48 -3.86
N THR A 32 -14.89 1.96 -5.04
CA THR A 32 -16.15 1.61 -5.70
C THR A 32 -16.05 0.20 -6.27
N VAL A 33 -16.84 -0.73 -5.74
CA VAL A 33 -16.74 -2.18 -6.05
C VAL A 33 -17.51 -2.60 -7.31
N TYR A 34 -17.30 -1.85 -8.40
CA TYR A 34 -17.88 -2.12 -9.72
C TYR A 34 -16.99 -3.00 -10.60
N ASP A 35 -15.69 -3.10 -10.30
CA ASP A 35 -14.70 -3.80 -11.10
C ASP A 35 -13.50 -4.24 -10.24
N LYS A 36 -12.60 -5.03 -10.83
CA LYS A 36 -11.37 -5.48 -10.17
C LYS A 36 -10.45 -4.32 -9.77
N CYS A 37 -9.69 -4.52 -8.69
CA CYS A 37 -8.72 -3.54 -8.23
C CYS A 37 -7.50 -3.44 -9.15
N HIS A 38 -6.92 -2.25 -9.18
CA HIS A 38 -5.78 -1.93 -10.03
C HIS A 38 -4.62 -1.37 -9.23
N LEU A 39 -3.49 -1.13 -9.89
CA LEU A 39 -2.25 -0.73 -9.24
C LEU A 39 -2.35 0.57 -8.43
N GLY A 40 -3.17 1.51 -8.91
CA GLY A 40 -3.54 2.71 -8.14
C GLY A 40 -4.18 2.40 -6.77
N HIS A 41 -5.06 1.40 -6.71
CA HIS A 41 -5.63 0.92 -5.43
C HIS A 41 -4.55 0.25 -4.58
N ALA A 42 -3.73 -0.64 -5.15
CA ALA A 42 -2.61 -1.25 -4.43
C ALA A 42 -1.69 -0.19 -3.80
N ARG A 43 -1.34 0.85 -4.55
CA ARG A 43 -0.51 1.97 -4.05
C ARG A 43 -1.19 2.70 -2.89
N CYS A 44 -2.49 2.96 -2.97
CA CYS A 44 -3.23 3.61 -1.90
C CYS A 44 -3.17 2.76 -0.62
N TYR A 45 -3.62 1.51 -0.70
CA TYR A 45 -3.76 0.66 0.48
C TYR A 45 -2.42 0.19 1.04
N LEU A 46 -1.37 0.02 0.22
CA LEU A 46 0.00 -0.15 0.73
C LEU A 46 0.52 1.08 1.48
N SER A 47 0.15 2.28 1.05
CA SER A 47 0.57 3.51 1.74
C SER A 47 -0.04 3.56 3.14
N PHE A 48 -1.34 3.27 3.26
CA PHE A 48 -2.05 3.28 4.54
C PHE A 48 -1.76 2.06 5.41
N ASP A 49 -1.42 0.91 4.81
CA ASP A 49 -0.86 -0.25 5.52
C ASP A 49 0.47 0.08 6.20
N LEU A 50 1.41 0.74 5.52
CA LEU A 50 2.68 1.18 6.13
C LEU A 50 2.47 2.20 7.25
N ILE A 51 1.52 3.11 7.07
CA ILE A 51 1.14 4.10 8.09
C ILE A 51 0.59 3.37 9.33
N HIS A 52 -0.36 2.46 9.12
CA HIS A 52 -0.97 1.65 10.17
C HIS A 52 0.10 0.86 10.95
N ARG A 53 0.92 0.08 10.23
CA ARG A 53 2.00 -0.74 10.81
C ARG A 53 2.99 0.10 11.61
N TRP A 54 3.37 1.29 11.14
CA TRP A 54 4.29 2.16 11.87
C TRP A 54 3.66 2.77 13.12
N LEU A 55 2.39 3.15 13.07
CA LEU A 55 1.67 3.67 14.24
C LEU A 55 1.56 2.59 15.33
N GLU A 56 1.17 1.37 14.97
CA GLU A 56 1.15 0.22 15.88
C GLU A 56 2.54 -0.08 16.45
N ALA A 57 3.57 -0.14 15.60
CA ALA A 57 4.97 -0.33 16.05
C ALA A 57 5.47 0.81 16.95
N SER A 58 4.88 2.00 16.83
CA SER A 58 5.18 3.17 17.67
C SER A 58 4.36 3.18 18.97
N GLY A 59 3.52 2.17 19.21
CA GLY A 59 2.72 2.00 20.43
C GLY A 59 1.38 2.74 20.43
N TYR A 60 0.86 3.12 19.28
CA TYR A 60 -0.52 3.60 19.16
C TYR A 60 -1.50 2.42 19.04
N ASP A 61 -2.68 2.58 19.62
CA ASP A 61 -3.86 1.74 19.39
C ASP A 61 -4.66 2.36 18.23
N VAL A 62 -4.56 1.78 17.04
CA VAL A 62 -5.18 2.31 15.83
C VAL A 62 -6.52 1.65 15.59
N HIS A 63 -7.60 2.43 15.53
CA HIS A 63 -8.88 2.00 14.98
C HIS A 63 -8.96 2.46 13.52
N TYR A 64 -8.73 1.53 12.60
CA TYR A 64 -8.68 1.74 11.17
C TYR A 64 -10.00 1.33 10.50
N VAL A 65 -10.68 2.29 9.88
CA VAL A 65 -11.91 2.10 9.10
C VAL A 65 -11.67 2.37 7.62
N GLN A 66 -12.18 1.50 6.75
CA GLN A 66 -12.15 1.67 5.30
C GLN A 66 -13.46 1.22 4.65
N ASN A 67 -14.22 2.13 4.05
CA ASN A 67 -15.53 1.76 3.51
C ASN A 67 -15.48 0.91 2.23
N PHE A 68 -16.65 0.41 1.82
CA PHE A 68 -16.92 0.04 0.43
C PHE A 68 -18.05 0.91 -0.13
N THR A 69 -17.79 1.55 -1.27
CA THR A 69 -18.84 2.20 -2.05
C THR A 69 -19.54 1.12 -2.89
N ASP A 70 -20.61 0.55 -2.34
CA ASP A 70 -21.37 -0.56 -2.91
C ASP A 70 -22.66 -0.13 -3.62
N ILE A 71 -22.88 1.19 -3.76
CA ILE A 71 -23.88 1.78 -4.65
C ILE A 71 -23.31 3.03 -5.33
N ASP A 72 -23.25 3.03 -6.66
CA ASP A 72 -22.78 4.17 -7.47
C ASP A 72 -23.25 4.02 -8.92
N ASP A 73 -23.22 5.13 -9.68
CA ASP A 73 -23.46 5.17 -11.13
C ASP A 73 -22.66 4.12 -11.89
N LYS A 74 -21.39 3.88 -11.50
CA LYS A 74 -20.51 2.89 -12.15
C LYS A 74 -20.97 1.45 -11.91
N ILE A 75 -21.49 1.15 -10.71
CA ILE A 75 -21.98 -0.19 -10.36
C ILE A 75 -23.23 -0.50 -11.18
N ILE A 76 -24.19 0.43 -11.21
CA ILE A 76 -25.44 0.30 -11.97
C ILE A 76 -25.13 0.10 -13.45
N LYS A 77 -24.26 0.97 -14.01
CA LYS A 77 -23.84 0.87 -15.40
C LYS A 77 -23.21 -0.48 -15.70
N ARG A 78 -22.29 -0.97 -14.86
CA ARG A 78 -21.61 -2.25 -15.09
C ARG A 78 -22.57 -3.44 -14.93
N ALA A 79 -23.48 -3.40 -13.97
CA ALA A 79 -24.50 -4.43 -13.79
C ALA A 79 -25.37 -4.55 -15.05
N ASN A 80 -25.83 -3.42 -15.59
CA ASN A 80 -26.59 -3.37 -16.83
C ASN A 80 -25.79 -3.86 -18.05
N GLU A 81 -24.53 -3.44 -18.20
CA GLU A 81 -23.64 -3.89 -19.28
C GLU A 81 -23.38 -5.41 -19.26
N THR A 82 -23.32 -6.01 -18.07
CA THR A 82 -23.00 -7.43 -17.88
C THR A 82 -24.24 -8.32 -17.73
N GLY A 83 -25.43 -7.73 -17.61
CA GLY A 83 -26.67 -8.45 -17.29
C GLY A 83 -26.64 -9.15 -15.92
N LYS A 84 -25.76 -8.74 -15.01
CA LYS A 84 -25.62 -9.31 -13.67
C LYS A 84 -26.49 -8.56 -12.67
N ASP A 85 -26.96 -9.26 -11.65
CA ASP A 85 -27.48 -8.62 -10.44
C ASP A 85 -26.37 -7.77 -9.79
N TRP A 86 -26.70 -6.52 -9.46
CA TRP A 86 -25.71 -5.56 -8.97
C TRP A 86 -25.16 -5.94 -7.58
N ARG A 87 -25.96 -6.56 -6.70
CA ARG A 87 -25.50 -7.02 -5.39
C ARG A 87 -24.49 -8.15 -5.54
N LYS A 88 -24.78 -9.10 -6.43
CA LYS A 88 -23.84 -10.17 -6.74
C LYS A 88 -22.54 -9.63 -7.35
N LEU A 89 -22.61 -8.63 -8.24
CA LEU A 89 -21.42 -7.97 -8.79
C LEU A 89 -20.58 -7.32 -7.69
N VAL A 90 -21.22 -6.61 -6.76
CA VAL A 90 -20.59 -5.98 -5.59
C VAL A 90 -19.88 -7.02 -4.73
N ASP A 91 -20.57 -8.08 -4.32
CA ASP A 91 -20.02 -9.11 -3.44
C ASP A 91 -18.84 -9.86 -4.10
N GLU A 92 -18.94 -10.15 -5.41
CA GLU A 92 -17.83 -10.73 -6.18
C GLU A 92 -16.59 -9.81 -6.18
N ASN A 93 -16.77 -8.50 -6.35
CA ASN A 93 -15.66 -7.54 -6.36
C ASN A 93 -15.10 -7.27 -4.96
N ILE A 94 -15.91 -7.32 -3.90
CA ILE A 94 -15.44 -7.25 -2.51
C ILE A 94 -14.58 -8.47 -2.19
N ALA A 95 -15.00 -9.68 -2.58
CA ALA A 95 -14.19 -10.87 -2.42
C ALA A 95 -12.84 -10.75 -3.16
N GLY A 96 -12.87 -10.28 -4.41
CA GLY A 96 -11.66 -10.02 -5.20
C GLY A 96 -10.77 -8.92 -4.60
N TYR A 97 -11.35 -7.90 -3.95
CA TYR A 97 -10.60 -6.89 -3.21
C TYR A 97 -9.77 -7.54 -2.09
N TYR A 98 -10.39 -8.38 -1.26
CA TYR A 98 -9.66 -9.06 -0.18
C TYR A 98 -8.57 -9.99 -0.72
N GLU A 99 -8.84 -10.76 -1.77
CA GLU A 99 -7.82 -11.60 -2.44
C GLU A 99 -6.62 -10.76 -2.89
N ASP A 100 -6.86 -9.63 -3.57
CA ASP A 100 -5.81 -8.75 -4.07
C ASP A 100 -5.01 -8.09 -2.93
N MET A 101 -5.67 -7.64 -1.86
CA MET A 101 -5.00 -6.98 -0.72
C MET A 101 -4.20 -7.99 0.14
N ASP A 102 -4.80 -9.15 0.43
CA ASP A 102 -4.15 -10.21 1.21
C ASP A 102 -2.90 -10.72 0.47
N ALA A 103 -2.95 -10.87 -0.86
CA ALA A 103 -1.80 -11.26 -1.67
C ALA A 103 -0.62 -10.27 -1.54
N LEU A 104 -0.92 -8.97 -1.35
CA LEU A 104 0.08 -7.92 -1.14
C LEU A 104 0.45 -7.73 0.33
N ASN A 105 0.05 -8.63 1.23
CA ASN A 105 0.28 -8.55 2.68
C ASN A 105 -0.18 -7.21 3.29
N ILE A 106 -1.28 -6.67 2.79
CA ILE A 106 -1.93 -5.50 3.37
C ILE A 106 -2.76 -5.96 4.57
N LEU A 107 -2.53 -5.35 5.74
CA LEU A 107 -3.38 -5.62 6.90
C LEU A 107 -4.81 -5.18 6.61
N ARG A 108 -5.76 -5.99 7.05
CA ARG A 108 -7.18 -5.63 7.00
C ARG A 108 -7.44 -4.46 7.95
N ALA A 109 -8.31 -3.55 7.54
CA ALA A 109 -8.91 -2.56 8.42
C ALA A 109 -9.79 -3.28 9.47
N ASP A 110 -10.02 -2.63 10.60
CA ASP A 110 -10.87 -3.18 11.66
C ASP A 110 -12.33 -3.25 11.20
N ASP A 111 -12.77 -2.24 10.44
CA ASP A 111 -14.13 -2.16 9.91
C ASP A 111 -14.17 -1.80 8.41
N TYR A 112 -15.13 -2.42 7.72
CA TYR A 112 -15.43 -2.18 6.31
C TYR A 112 -16.91 -1.80 6.07
N PRO A 113 -17.37 -0.63 6.54
CA PRO A 113 -18.77 -0.24 6.41
C PRO A 113 -19.16 -0.10 4.93
N ARG A 114 -20.38 -0.55 4.59
CA ARG A 114 -20.90 -0.45 3.23
C ARG A 114 -21.84 0.74 3.08
N CYS A 115 -21.71 1.50 2.01
CA CYS A 115 -22.58 2.66 1.73
C CYS A 115 -24.09 2.33 1.85
N THR A 116 -24.52 1.16 1.35
CA THR A 116 -25.94 0.76 1.43
C THR A 116 -26.48 0.53 2.85
N GLU A 117 -25.62 0.36 3.85
CA GLU A 117 -25.99 0.17 5.26
C GLU A 117 -26.25 1.50 5.99
N TYR A 118 -25.80 2.62 5.39
CA TYR A 118 -25.79 3.95 6.01
C TYR A 118 -26.74 4.95 5.34
N VAL A 119 -27.68 4.47 4.51
CA VAL A 119 -28.56 5.36 3.73
C VAL A 119 -29.43 6.24 4.63
N ASP A 120 -29.94 5.68 5.73
CA ASP A 120 -30.75 6.44 6.70
C ASP A 120 -29.92 7.56 7.36
N ASP A 121 -28.66 7.30 7.70
CA ASP A 121 -27.71 8.32 8.20
C ASP A 121 -27.49 9.43 7.19
N MET A 122 -27.27 9.09 5.92
CA MET A 122 -27.09 10.06 4.84
C MET A 122 -28.33 10.93 4.64
N ILE A 123 -29.54 10.35 4.76
CA ILE A 123 -30.80 11.10 4.74
C ILE A 123 -30.85 12.08 5.91
N ARG A 124 -30.58 11.63 7.14
CA ARG A 124 -30.60 12.50 8.33
C ARG A 124 -29.61 13.66 8.23
N ILE A 125 -28.39 13.40 7.78
CA ILE A 125 -27.38 14.45 7.57
C ILE A 125 -27.86 15.45 6.51
N THR A 126 -28.46 14.96 5.43
CA THR A 126 -28.99 15.81 4.36
C THR A 126 -30.15 16.68 4.84
N GLU A 127 -31.09 16.14 5.64
CA GLU A 127 -32.18 16.92 6.26
C GLU A 127 -31.64 18.04 7.16
N ASP A 128 -30.64 17.73 7.99
CA ASP A 128 -30.00 18.71 8.86
C ASP A 128 -29.26 19.81 8.07
N LEU A 129 -28.55 19.44 7.01
CA LEU A 129 -27.91 20.41 6.11
C LEU A 129 -28.92 21.34 5.43
N ILE A 130 -30.10 20.82 5.04
CA ILE A 130 -31.20 21.67 4.53
C ILE A 130 -31.70 22.59 5.63
N ALA A 131 -31.97 22.07 6.82
CA ALA A 131 -32.47 22.86 7.95
C ALA A 131 -31.52 24.00 8.35
N LYS A 132 -30.20 23.79 8.19
CA LYS A 132 -29.15 24.80 8.44
C LYS A 132 -28.90 25.74 7.27
N GLY A 133 -29.58 25.56 6.14
CA GLY A 133 -29.42 26.42 4.95
C GLY A 133 -28.17 26.13 4.11
N HIS A 134 -27.56 24.95 4.28
CA HIS A 134 -26.39 24.50 3.51
C HIS A 134 -26.76 23.62 2.31
N ALA A 135 -28.00 23.16 2.22
CA ALA A 135 -28.48 22.35 1.12
C ALA A 135 -29.88 22.77 0.66
N TYR A 136 -30.24 22.39 -0.57
CA TYR A 136 -31.54 22.66 -1.15
C TYR A 136 -32.03 21.49 -2.00
N SER A 137 -33.36 21.33 -2.05
CA SER A 137 -34.03 20.38 -2.95
C SER A 137 -34.24 21.01 -4.32
N ALA A 138 -34.09 20.20 -5.36
CA ALA A 138 -34.44 20.51 -6.74
C ALA A 138 -35.19 19.31 -7.36
N ASP A 139 -35.65 19.45 -8.60
CA ASP A 139 -36.48 18.43 -9.26
C ASP A 139 -35.74 17.09 -9.49
N ASP A 140 -34.41 17.11 -9.55
CA ASP A 140 -33.57 15.94 -9.81
C ASP A 140 -32.73 15.46 -8.60
N GLY A 141 -32.98 16.02 -7.41
CA GLY A 141 -32.34 15.58 -6.17
C GLY A 141 -32.14 16.68 -5.14
N VAL A 142 -31.20 16.46 -4.21
CA VAL A 142 -30.78 17.43 -3.19
C VAL A 142 -29.31 17.74 -3.39
N TYR A 143 -28.96 19.03 -3.33
CA TYR A 143 -27.61 19.52 -3.54
C TYR A 143 -27.10 20.30 -2.33
N PHE A 144 -25.81 20.17 -2.06
CA PHE A 144 -25.10 21.07 -1.16
C PHE A 144 -24.82 22.39 -1.89
N ALA A 145 -25.22 23.51 -1.29
CA ALA A 145 -24.93 24.85 -1.79
C ALA A 145 -23.52 25.27 -1.35
N VAL A 146 -22.53 25.18 -2.25
CA VAL A 146 -21.13 25.49 -1.91
C VAL A 146 -20.97 26.93 -1.43
N ASN A 147 -21.75 27.86 -1.99
CA ASN A 147 -21.75 29.27 -1.60
C ASN A 147 -22.30 29.53 -0.19
N SER A 148 -22.89 28.53 0.48
CA SER A 148 -23.33 28.65 1.88
C SER A 148 -22.18 28.57 2.90
N ALA A 149 -21.01 28.06 2.49
CA ALA A 149 -19.81 27.93 3.32
C ALA A 149 -18.52 28.16 2.51
N PRO A 150 -18.38 29.30 1.81
CA PRO A 150 -17.30 29.53 0.85
C PRO A 150 -15.89 29.45 1.47
N GLU A 151 -15.76 29.66 2.78
CA GLU A 151 -14.51 29.54 3.53
C GLU A 151 -13.95 28.10 3.62
N LYS A 152 -14.77 27.09 3.29
CA LYS A 152 -14.35 25.68 3.23
C LYS A 152 -13.74 25.28 1.88
N TYR A 153 -13.96 26.07 0.84
CA TYR A 153 -13.46 25.77 -0.50
C TYR A 153 -11.94 25.80 -0.54
N GLY A 154 -11.31 24.84 -1.22
CA GLY A 154 -9.87 24.86 -1.42
C GLY A 154 -9.05 24.57 -0.17
N GLN A 155 -9.67 24.12 0.94
CA GLN A 155 -8.91 23.81 2.16
C GLN A 155 -7.82 22.75 1.90
N LEU A 156 -8.07 21.77 1.03
CA LEU A 156 -7.10 20.72 0.68
C LEU A 156 -6.29 21.03 -0.58
N THR A 157 -6.93 21.64 -1.59
CA THR A 157 -6.26 21.92 -2.88
C THR A 157 -5.51 23.24 -2.91
N GLY A 158 -5.94 24.23 -2.12
CA GLY A 158 -5.46 25.61 -2.19
C GLY A 158 -6.07 26.43 -3.32
N GLN A 159 -7.10 25.90 -3.99
CA GLN A 159 -7.80 26.62 -5.05
C GLN A 159 -8.71 27.71 -4.45
N ASN A 160 -8.85 28.83 -5.17
CA ASN A 160 -9.80 29.86 -4.80
C ASN A 160 -11.14 29.57 -5.50
N ILE A 161 -12.25 29.64 -4.77
CA ILE A 161 -13.60 29.47 -5.29
C ILE A 161 -13.90 30.37 -6.51
N ASP A 162 -13.38 31.60 -6.53
CA ASP A 162 -13.57 32.57 -7.62
C ASP A 162 -12.76 32.22 -8.89
N SER A 163 -11.73 31.40 -8.75
CA SER A 163 -10.87 30.98 -9.86
C SER A 163 -11.49 29.85 -10.70
N VAL A 164 -12.54 29.21 -10.18
CA VAL A 164 -13.26 28.13 -10.86
C VAL A 164 -14.37 28.73 -11.72
N ARG A 165 -14.06 28.90 -13.01
CA ARG A 165 -15.02 29.43 -14.01
C ARG A 165 -16.00 28.35 -14.45
N SER A 166 -17.24 28.78 -14.74
CA SER A 166 -18.23 27.98 -15.46
C SER A 166 -17.60 27.44 -16.77
N GLY A 167 -17.48 26.11 -16.89
CA GLY A 167 -16.91 25.44 -18.06
C GLY A 167 -15.43 25.06 -18.01
N ALA A 168 -14.72 25.26 -16.88
CA ALA A 168 -13.30 24.89 -16.75
C ALA A 168 -13.03 23.36 -16.71
N GLY A 169 -14.06 22.54 -16.49
CA GLY A 169 -14.06 21.13 -16.86
C GLY A 169 -15.12 20.93 -17.92
N GLY A 170 -14.78 20.42 -19.10
CA GLY A 170 -15.72 20.13 -20.20
C GLY A 170 -16.75 19.02 -19.89
N ARG A 171 -17.26 18.97 -18.66
CA ARG A 171 -18.19 17.97 -18.10
C ARG A 171 -19.43 18.61 -17.43
N VAL A 172 -19.67 19.93 -17.61
CA VAL A 172 -20.79 20.63 -16.93
C VAL A 172 -22.16 20.10 -17.37
N GLU A 173 -22.26 19.53 -18.57
CA GLU A 173 -23.55 19.06 -19.13
C GLU A 173 -24.15 17.85 -18.40
N ASP A 174 -23.36 17.05 -17.66
CA ASP A 174 -23.81 15.79 -17.03
C ASP A 174 -23.89 15.83 -15.49
N THR A 175 -23.78 17.00 -14.85
CA THR A 175 -23.65 17.05 -13.37
C THR A 175 -24.95 17.23 -12.60
N GLY A 176 -26.09 17.31 -13.27
CA GLY A 176 -27.41 17.59 -12.67
C GLY A 176 -27.98 18.91 -13.19
N SER A 177 -29.23 18.89 -13.66
CA SER A 177 -29.92 20.04 -14.23
C SER A 177 -30.51 20.98 -13.19
N GLY A 178 -30.76 20.48 -11.98
CA GLY A 178 -31.36 21.23 -10.87
C GLY A 178 -30.40 22.12 -10.07
N LYS A 179 -29.10 22.15 -10.43
CA LYS A 179 -28.09 22.93 -9.70
C LYS A 179 -28.29 24.44 -9.87
N GLN A 180 -28.31 25.16 -8.75
CA GLN A 180 -28.26 26.61 -8.70
C GLN A 180 -26.86 27.14 -9.08
N ASP A 181 -25.80 26.44 -8.70
CA ASP A 181 -24.41 26.74 -9.07
C ASP A 181 -23.70 25.48 -9.59
N HIS A 182 -22.90 25.61 -10.64
CA HIS A 182 -22.09 24.51 -11.20
C HIS A 182 -21.12 23.86 -10.20
N LYS A 183 -20.76 24.56 -9.12
CA LYS A 183 -19.90 24.03 -8.04
C LYS A 183 -20.66 23.14 -7.05
N ASP A 184 -21.98 23.27 -6.99
CA ASP A 184 -22.81 22.49 -6.08
C ASP A 184 -22.72 21.00 -6.43
N PHE A 185 -22.84 20.15 -5.42
CA PHE A 185 -22.72 18.69 -5.57
C PHE A 185 -23.90 17.98 -4.92
N ALA A 186 -24.27 16.83 -5.47
CA ALA A 186 -25.44 16.09 -5.02
C ALA A 186 -25.18 15.44 -3.66
N LEU A 187 -26.12 15.61 -2.74
CA LEU A 187 -26.26 14.85 -1.49
C LEU A 187 -27.21 13.66 -1.71
N TRP A 188 -28.25 13.87 -2.51
CA TRP A 188 -29.23 12.85 -2.91
C TRP A 188 -29.55 12.99 -4.39
N LYS A 189 -29.61 11.88 -5.12
CA LYS A 189 -29.99 11.84 -6.53
C LYS A 189 -31.35 11.18 -6.67
N ALA A 190 -32.30 11.83 -7.35
CA ALA A 190 -33.60 11.22 -7.64
C ALA A 190 -33.43 9.94 -8.47
N ALA A 191 -34.28 8.94 -8.22
CA ALA A 191 -34.20 7.66 -8.90
C ALA A 191 -34.47 7.80 -10.40
N LYS A 192 -33.66 7.11 -11.22
CA LYS A 192 -34.00 6.85 -12.62
C LYS A 192 -34.72 5.50 -12.72
N PRO A 193 -35.50 5.26 -13.79
CA PRO A 193 -36.13 3.96 -14.01
C PRO A 193 -35.12 2.83 -13.92
N ASP A 194 -35.50 1.75 -13.24
CA ASP A 194 -34.73 0.51 -13.09
C ASP A 194 -33.38 0.64 -12.34
N GLU A 195 -33.14 1.75 -11.64
CA GLU A 195 -32.01 1.89 -10.70
C GLU A 195 -32.38 1.44 -9.27
N PRO A 196 -31.41 0.92 -8.48
CA PRO A 196 -31.59 0.72 -7.05
C PRO A 196 -31.97 2.03 -6.35
N THR A 197 -32.97 1.98 -5.48
CA THR A 197 -33.51 3.17 -4.82
C THR A 197 -33.95 2.88 -3.38
N TRP A 198 -33.93 3.95 -2.58
CA TRP A 198 -34.40 4.01 -1.21
C TRP A 198 -35.44 5.13 -1.09
N ASP A 199 -36.40 4.93 -0.18
CA ASP A 199 -37.37 5.95 0.17
C ASP A 199 -36.68 7.10 0.92
N SER A 200 -37.08 8.34 0.62
CA SER A 200 -36.57 9.53 1.31
C SER A 200 -37.63 10.64 1.36
N PRO A 201 -37.43 11.68 2.19
CA PRO A 201 -38.30 12.87 2.22
C PRO A 201 -38.42 13.58 0.87
N TRP A 202 -37.48 13.37 -0.04
CA TRP A 202 -37.43 13.98 -1.38
C TRP A 202 -37.89 13.03 -2.48
N GLY A 203 -38.51 11.90 -2.10
CA GLY A 203 -38.93 10.83 -2.99
C GLY A 203 -37.86 9.75 -3.19
N PRO A 204 -38.18 8.69 -3.96
CA PRO A 204 -37.24 7.60 -4.22
C PRO A 204 -35.96 8.13 -4.88
N GLY A 205 -34.82 7.74 -4.32
CA GLY A 205 -33.52 8.07 -4.89
C GLY A 205 -32.39 7.25 -4.30
N ARG A 206 -31.18 7.81 -4.34
CA ARG A 206 -29.96 7.21 -3.80
C ARG A 206 -28.97 8.29 -3.37
N PRO A 207 -28.02 7.97 -2.46
CA PRO A 207 -27.05 8.95 -2.00
C PRO A 207 -26.13 9.45 -3.13
N GLY A 208 -25.65 10.67 -2.96
CA GLY A 208 -24.52 11.20 -3.71
C GLY A 208 -23.20 10.57 -3.25
N TRP A 209 -22.18 10.56 -4.11
CA TRP A 209 -20.91 9.89 -3.83
C TRP A 209 -20.21 10.40 -2.56
N HIS A 210 -20.32 11.69 -2.23
CA HIS A 210 -19.54 12.29 -1.14
C HIS A 210 -20.14 12.03 0.25
N ILE A 211 -21.47 11.96 0.36
CA ILE A 211 -22.15 11.92 1.67
C ILE A 211 -21.92 10.60 2.42
N GLU A 212 -21.58 9.54 1.69
CA GLU A 212 -21.33 8.22 2.26
C GLU A 212 -20.18 8.23 3.27
N CYS A 213 -19.02 8.80 2.89
CA CYS A 213 -17.83 8.84 3.75
C CYS A 213 -18.06 9.74 4.97
N THR A 214 -18.81 10.84 4.81
CA THR A 214 -19.23 11.67 5.93
C THR A 214 -20.10 10.86 6.91
N ALA A 215 -21.12 10.15 6.43
CA ALA A 215 -22.01 9.38 7.30
C ALA A 215 -21.26 8.26 8.05
N MET A 216 -20.48 7.44 7.32
CA MET A 216 -19.76 6.31 7.90
C MET A 216 -18.68 6.77 8.88
N SER A 217 -17.86 7.77 8.53
CA SER A 217 -16.79 8.24 9.44
C SER A 217 -17.35 8.86 10.72
N LEU A 218 -18.47 9.59 10.65
CA LEU A 218 -19.12 10.17 11.83
C LEU A 218 -19.76 9.11 12.74
N ASP A 219 -20.29 8.02 12.18
CA ASP A 219 -20.83 6.92 12.99
C ASP A 219 -19.72 6.21 13.79
N HIS A 220 -18.58 5.93 13.15
CA HIS A 220 -17.45 5.27 13.82
C HIS A 220 -16.71 6.17 14.81
N PHE A 221 -16.45 7.44 14.46
CA PHE A 221 -15.52 8.28 15.21
C PHE A 221 -16.16 9.54 15.84
N GLY A 222 -17.44 9.79 15.60
CA GLY A 222 -18.11 11.00 16.04
C GLY A 222 -17.67 12.23 15.25
N GLN A 223 -17.80 13.41 15.86
CA GLN A 223 -17.74 14.69 15.14
C GLN A 223 -16.34 15.13 14.69
N GLN A 224 -15.28 14.54 15.25
CA GLN A 224 -13.90 14.85 14.91
C GLN A 224 -13.03 13.59 15.07
N PHE A 225 -12.04 13.40 14.18
CA PHE A 225 -11.12 12.26 14.23
C PHE A 225 -9.69 12.60 13.74
N ASP A 226 -8.75 11.68 13.95
CA ASP A 226 -7.32 11.94 13.82
C ASP A 226 -6.84 12.00 12.37
N ILE A 227 -7.05 10.94 11.60
CA ILE A 227 -6.50 10.78 10.25
C ILE A 227 -7.63 10.52 9.24
N HIS A 228 -7.64 11.28 8.16
CA HIS A 228 -8.37 10.93 6.94
C HIS A 228 -7.41 10.74 5.77
N GLY A 229 -7.48 9.57 5.15
CA GLY A 229 -6.61 9.13 4.06
C GLY A 229 -7.30 8.88 2.72
N GLY A 230 -6.55 9.01 1.63
CA GLY A 230 -6.98 8.56 0.30
C GLY A 230 -5.99 8.88 -0.82
N GLY A 231 -6.36 8.54 -2.06
CA GLY A 231 -5.59 8.91 -3.25
C GLY A 231 -5.52 10.43 -3.47
N HIS A 232 -4.47 10.90 -4.14
CA HIS A 232 -4.30 12.33 -4.47
C HIS A 232 -5.50 12.96 -5.20
N ASP A 233 -6.19 12.17 -6.02
CA ASP A 233 -7.40 12.55 -6.75
C ASP A 233 -8.63 12.70 -5.86
N LEU A 234 -8.65 12.12 -4.65
CA LEU A 234 -9.75 12.29 -3.71
C LEU A 234 -9.73 13.65 -3.01
N ARG A 235 -8.59 14.36 -3.00
CA ARG A 235 -8.51 15.73 -2.47
C ARG A 235 -9.60 16.63 -3.02
N PHE A 236 -9.90 16.49 -4.31
CA PHE A 236 -10.97 17.22 -4.94
C PHE A 236 -11.61 16.42 -6.09
N PRO A 237 -12.95 16.34 -6.16
CA PRO A 237 -13.89 17.04 -5.27
C PRO A 237 -14.20 16.32 -3.96
N HIS A 238 -13.78 15.06 -3.79
CA HIS A 238 -14.36 14.16 -2.77
C HIS A 238 -14.14 14.62 -1.32
N HIS A 239 -12.90 14.66 -0.84
CA HIS A 239 -12.58 15.04 0.53
C HIS A 239 -12.91 16.51 0.84
N GLU A 240 -12.84 17.42 -0.15
CA GLU A 240 -13.34 18.78 0.05
C GLU A 240 -14.85 18.78 0.29
N ALA A 241 -15.63 18.01 -0.47
CA ALA A 241 -17.07 17.85 -0.23
C ALA A 241 -17.37 17.26 1.15
N GLU A 242 -16.56 16.34 1.66
CA GLU A 242 -16.70 15.82 3.03
C GLU A 242 -16.43 16.87 4.11
N ILE A 243 -15.47 17.78 3.90
CA ILE A 243 -15.27 18.94 4.78
C ILE A 243 -16.52 19.83 4.77
N PHE A 244 -17.09 20.10 3.60
CA PHE A 244 -18.33 20.86 3.48
C PHE A 244 -19.48 20.19 4.24
N GLN A 245 -19.73 18.91 3.97
CA GLN A 245 -20.82 18.15 4.57
C GLN A 245 -20.64 18.01 6.08
N GLY A 246 -19.51 17.46 6.51
CA GLY A 246 -19.28 17.08 7.89
C GLY A 246 -19.13 18.29 8.82
N GLU A 247 -18.40 19.34 8.43
CA GLU A 247 -18.25 20.52 9.29
C GLU A 247 -19.54 21.37 9.35
N CYS A 248 -20.31 21.47 8.25
CA CYS A 248 -21.60 22.17 8.28
C CYS A 248 -22.69 21.38 9.02
N HIS A 249 -22.64 20.04 8.94
CA HIS A 249 -23.54 19.17 9.70
C HIS A 249 -23.22 19.20 11.19
N THR A 250 -21.96 18.99 11.58
CA THR A 250 -21.59 18.88 12.99
C THR A 250 -21.42 20.23 13.70
N GLY A 251 -21.08 21.28 12.95
CA GLY A 251 -20.64 22.56 13.52
C GLY A 251 -19.22 22.52 14.10
N CYS A 252 -18.49 21.42 13.91
CA CYS A 252 -17.13 21.22 14.42
C CYS A 252 -16.10 21.48 13.32
N THR A 253 -15.11 22.33 13.60
CA THR A 253 -13.96 22.58 12.74
C THR A 253 -12.69 22.54 13.60
N PRO A 254 -11.66 21.74 13.23
CA PRO A 254 -11.64 20.86 12.07
C PRO A 254 -12.35 19.53 12.29
N ILE A 255 -13.06 18.98 11.31
CA ILE A 255 -13.59 17.59 11.41
C ILE A 255 -12.46 16.55 11.41
N VAL A 256 -11.37 16.80 10.68
CA VAL A 256 -10.21 15.91 10.60
C VAL A 256 -8.94 16.65 11.02
N HIS A 257 -8.15 16.04 11.88
CA HIS A 257 -6.92 16.64 12.40
C HIS A 257 -5.74 16.57 11.43
N HIS A 258 -5.57 15.46 10.71
CA HIS A 258 -4.52 15.23 9.70
C HIS A 258 -5.07 14.61 8.42
N TRP A 259 -4.90 15.31 7.30
CA TRP A 259 -5.28 14.81 5.97
C TRP A 259 -4.05 14.26 5.23
N LEU A 260 -4.04 12.97 4.90
CA LEU A 260 -2.92 12.29 4.25
C LEU A 260 -3.33 11.80 2.85
N HIS A 261 -2.48 12.03 1.84
CA HIS A 261 -2.78 11.59 0.47
C HIS A 261 -1.58 10.98 -0.24
N ASN A 262 -1.74 9.78 -0.80
CA ASN A 262 -0.69 9.13 -1.58
C ASN A 262 -0.63 9.67 -3.03
N GLY A 263 0.55 9.60 -3.63
CA GLY A 263 0.80 9.98 -5.03
C GLY A 263 0.26 8.95 -6.02
N PHE A 264 0.17 9.36 -7.29
CA PHE A 264 -0.32 8.53 -8.40
C PHE A 264 0.64 7.42 -8.81
N VAL A 265 0.10 6.43 -9.51
CA VAL A 265 0.86 5.42 -10.26
C VAL A 265 0.77 5.75 -11.75
N ASN A 266 1.93 5.88 -12.39
CA ASN A 266 2.10 6.01 -13.83
C ASN A 266 2.70 4.70 -14.39
N ILE A 267 2.53 4.48 -15.69
CA ILE A 267 3.16 3.40 -16.45
C ILE A 267 3.85 4.03 -17.65
N ASP A 268 5.15 3.77 -17.78
CA ASP A 268 6.01 4.30 -18.84
C ASP A 268 5.86 5.81 -19.05
N GLY A 269 5.75 6.56 -17.95
CA GLY A 269 5.60 8.02 -17.95
C GLY A 269 4.17 8.52 -18.19
N GLU A 270 3.22 7.64 -18.52
CA GLU A 270 1.81 8.00 -18.72
C GLU A 270 0.96 7.66 -17.49
N LYS A 271 -0.03 8.51 -17.18
CA LYS A 271 -0.99 8.21 -16.11
C LYS A 271 -1.79 6.96 -16.49
N MET A 272 -1.91 6.03 -15.55
CA MET A 272 -2.75 4.84 -15.73
C MET A 272 -4.22 5.22 -15.97
N SER A 273 -4.81 4.70 -17.05
CA SER A 273 -6.26 4.84 -17.29
C SER A 273 -6.81 3.73 -18.19
N LYS A 274 -8.07 3.33 -17.97
CA LYS A 274 -8.75 2.35 -18.84
C LYS A 274 -8.82 2.83 -20.30
N SER A 275 -8.97 4.13 -20.54
CA SER A 275 -9.05 4.74 -21.87
C SER A 275 -7.75 4.68 -22.67
N LEU A 276 -6.60 4.65 -22.00
CA LEU A 276 -5.29 4.58 -22.66
C LEU A 276 -4.82 3.13 -22.87
N GLY A 277 -5.58 2.13 -22.42
CA GLY A 277 -5.22 0.71 -22.55
C GLY A 277 -4.02 0.27 -21.68
N ASN A 278 -3.42 1.18 -20.92
CA ASN A 278 -2.31 0.92 -19.99
C ASN A 278 -2.78 0.58 -18.57
N PHE A 279 -4.00 0.05 -18.42
CA PHE A 279 -4.60 -0.26 -17.12
C PHE A 279 -4.34 -1.71 -16.73
N TRP A 280 -3.66 -1.93 -15.60
CA TRP A 280 -3.37 -3.27 -15.09
C TRP A 280 -4.11 -3.51 -13.78
N THR A 281 -4.88 -4.61 -13.73
CA THR A 281 -5.42 -5.07 -12.46
C THR A 281 -4.32 -5.68 -11.61
N ILE A 282 -4.52 -5.74 -10.29
CA ILE A 282 -3.56 -6.38 -9.37
C ILE A 282 -3.40 -7.86 -9.78
N LYS A 283 -4.52 -8.55 -9.99
CA LYS A 283 -4.53 -9.93 -10.49
C LYS A 283 -3.76 -10.15 -11.80
N ASP A 284 -3.76 -9.20 -12.73
CA ASP A 284 -3.05 -9.36 -14.01
C ASP A 284 -1.54 -9.17 -13.85
N ILE A 285 -1.09 -8.22 -13.01
CA ILE A 285 0.34 -8.02 -12.76
C ILE A 285 0.93 -9.16 -11.91
N LEU A 286 0.15 -9.71 -10.98
CA LEU A 286 0.58 -10.84 -10.13
C LEU A 286 0.73 -12.17 -10.90
N GLN A 287 0.22 -12.26 -12.14
CA GLN A 287 0.53 -13.40 -13.02
C GLN A 287 1.95 -13.36 -13.57
N GLN A 288 2.60 -12.20 -13.52
CA GLN A 288 3.91 -11.97 -14.12
C GLN A 288 4.99 -11.66 -13.08
N ILE A 289 4.59 -11.18 -11.90
CA ILE A 289 5.49 -10.66 -10.88
C ILE A 289 5.03 -11.20 -9.53
N ASP A 290 5.99 -11.67 -8.73
CA ASP A 290 5.73 -12.06 -7.35
C ASP A 290 5.11 -10.91 -6.54
N ALA A 291 4.16 -11.24 -5.67
CA ALA A 291 3.41 -10.24 -4.93
C ALA A 291 4.28 -9.41 -3.98
N MET A 292 5.29 -10.01 -3.36
CA MET A 292 6.21 -9.30 -2.48
C MET A 292 7.23 -8.47 -3.26
N VAL A 293 7.60 -8.89 -4.47
CA VAL A 293 8.35 -8.03 -5.41
C VAL A 293 7.54 -6.79 -5.77
N LEU A 294 6.25 -6.95 -6.09
CA LEU A 294 5.39 -5.82 -6.40
C LEU A 294 5.21 -4.90 -5.19
N ARG A 295 4.95 -5.47 -3.99
CA ARG A 295 4.90 -4.72 -2.74
C ARG A 295 6.19 -3.94 -2.54
N PHE A 296 7.34 -4.58 -2.64
CA PHE A 296 8.66 -3.96 -2.47
C PHE A 296 8.84 -2.78 -3.44
N ALA A 297 8.49 -2.95 -4.72
CA ALA A 297 8.55 -1.89 -5.72
C ALA A 297 7.71 -0.68 -5.32
N LEU A 298 6.46 -0.92 -4.90
CA LEU A 298 5.52 0.13 -4.55
C LEU A 298 5.89 0.85 -3.24
N ILE A 299 6.50 0.17 -2.26
CA ILE A 299 6.93 0.82 -1.01
C ILE A 299 8.29 1.51 -1.12
N ASN A 300 9.11 1.18 -2.13
CA ASN A 300 10.42 1.80 -2.39
C ASN A 300 10.31 3.20 -3.06
N ALA A 301 9.18 3.87 -2.85
CA ALA A 301 8.94 5.26 -3.16
C ALA A 301 8.09 5.87 -2.05
N HIS A 302 8.48 7.04 -1.56
CA HIS A 302 7.73 7.78 -0.53
C HIS A 302 6.26 7.88 -0.93
N TYR A 303 5.31 7.59 -0.03
CA TYR A 303 3.89 7.39 -0.37
C TYR A 303 3.26 8.56 -1.16
N ARG A 304 3.63 9.79 -0.83
CA ARG A 304 3.20 11.03 -1.51
C ARG A 304 3.77 11.26 -2.91
N SER A 305 4.89 10.63 -3.25
CA SER A 305 5.51 10.79 -4.56
C SER A 305 4.77 9.96 -5.60
N PRO A 306 4.64 10.48 -6.85
CA PRO A 306 4.21 9.64 -7.95
C PRO A 306 5.25 8.54 -8.18
N ILE A 307 4.78 7.37 -8.57
CA ILE A 307 5.64 6.24 -8.95
C ILE A 307 5.41 5.91 -10.42
N ASP A 308 6.49 5.69 -11.15
CA ASP A 308 6.46 5.24 -12.53
C ASP A 308 6.82 3.75 -12.59
N MET A 309 5.84 2.94 -12.97
CA MET A 309 5.98 1.49 -13.04
C MET A 309 6.55 1.11 -14.40
N ASN A 310 7.80 0.69 -14.40
CA ASN A 310 8.52 0.24 -15.58
C ASN A 310 9.37 -1.00 -15.26
N GLU A 311 9.86 -1.67 -16.30
CA GLU A 311 10.63 -2.91 -16.18
C GLU A 311 11.90 -2.75 -15.31
N SER A 312 12.57 -1.60 -15.39
CA SER A 312 13.78 -1.33 -14.60
C SER A 312 13.46 -1.29 -13.11
N LEU A 313 12.39 -0.61 -12.71
CA LEU A 313 11.95 -0.53 -11.32
C LEU A 313 11.63 -1.93 -10.77
N LEU A 314 10.93 -2.75 -11.56
CA LEU A 314 10.51 -4.10 -11.16
C LEU A 314 11.71 -5.04 -11.01
N LYS A 315 12.66 -5.04 -11.95
CA LYS A 315 13.90 -5.82 -11.84
C LYS A 315 14.76 -5.41 -10.66
N ASP A 316 14.86 -4.10 -10.41
CA ASP A 316 15.59 -3.60 -9.24
C ASP A 316 14.90 -3.97 -7.93
N ALA A 317 13.56 -3.96 -7.89
CA ALA A 317 12.78 -4.40 -6.74
C ALA A 317 12.98 -5.90 -6.49
N GLU A 318 12.87 -6.74 -7.52
CA GLU A 318 13.06 -8.18 -7.44
C GLU A 318 14.45 -8.53 -6.88
N ARG A 319 15.51 -7.97 -7.46
CA ARG A 319 16.88 -8.21 -7.00
C ARG A 319 17.07 -7.80 -5.54
N ASN A 320 16.49 -6.67 -5.13
CA ASN A 320 16.65 -6.19 -3.75
C ASN A 320 15.79 -6.98 -2.76
N TYR A 321 14.58 -7.37 -3.14
CA TYR A 321 13.73 -8.25 -2.37
C TYR A 321 14.39 -9.61 -2.14
N ASN A 322 14.91 -10.24 -3.20
CA ASN A 322 15.58 -11.54 -3.08
C ASN A 322 16.78 -11.48 -2.12
N ARG A 323 17.54 -10.38 -2.11
CA ARG A 323 18.62 -10.19 -1.14
C ARG A 323 18.14 -10.11 0.30
N VAL A 324 16.99 -9.48 0.55
CA VAL A 324 16.37 -9.44 1.89
C VAL A 324 15.93 -10.85 2.28
N LEU A 325 15.23 -11.55 1.37
CA LEU A 325 14.72 -12.89 1.61
C LEU A 325 15.84 -13.90 1.85
N GLU A 326 16.88 -13.92 1.02
CA GLU A 326 18.06 -14.79 1.20
C GLU A 326 18.77 -14.52 2.54
N CYS A 327 18.91 -13.25 2.93
CA CYS A 327 19.48 -12.89 4.22
C CYS A 327 18.65 -13.44 5.38
N TYR A 328 17.32 -13.30 5.29
CA TYR A 328 16.39 -13.80 6.29
C TYR A 328 16.43 -15.33 6.39
N ILE A 329 16.39 -16.06 5.26
CA ILE A 329 16.50 -17.53 5.22
C ILE A 329 17.83 -18.00 5.82
N ASN A 330 18.94 -17.34 5.47
CA ASN A 330 20.26 -17.69 6.02
C ASN A 330 20.34 -17.43 7.52
N ALA A 331 19.72 -16.35 8.02
CA ALA A 331 19.62 -16.09 9.45
C ALA A 331 18.77 -17.16 10.16
N LEU A 332 17.62 -17.53 9.60
CA LEU A 332 16.78 -18.61 10.16
C LEU A 332 17.53 -19.95 10.20
N LYS A 333 18.26 -20.32 9.15
CA LYS A 333 19.10 -21.53 9.12
C LYS A 333 20.27 -21.47 10.09
N GLY A 334 20.71 -20.27 10.48
CA GLY A 334 21.75 -20.05 11.48
C GLY A 334 21.28 -20.26 12.92
N MET A 335 19.97 -20.32 13.18
CA MET A 335 19.40 -20.62 14.50
C MET A 335 19.43 -22.13 14.74
N THR A 336 20.47 -22.59 15.40
CA THR A 336 20.72 -24.00 15.75
C THR A 336 20.19 -24.39 17.13
N THR A 337 19.98 -23.43 18.02
CA THR A 337 19.45 -23.66 19.38
C THR A 337 18.21 -22.80 19.65
N GLN A 338 17.40 -23.20 20.64
CA GLN A 338 16.27 -22.37 21.12
C GLN A 338 16.69 -21.33 22.17
N SER A 339 17.91 -21.40 22.67
CA SER A 339 18.38 -20.57 23.78
C SER A 339 19.84 -20.21 23.55
N PRO A 340 20.11 -19.21 22.70
CA PRO A 340 21.45 -18.78 22.38
C PRO A 340 22.16 -18.15 23.59
N ILE A 341 23.49 -18.04 23.51
CA ILE A 341 24.24 -17.22 24.47
C ILE A 341 23.87 -15.74 24.34
N ALA A 342 24.14 -14.97 25.39
CA ALA A 342 24.01 -13.51 25.30
C ALA A 342 25.09 -12.93 24.37
N LEU A 343 24.65 -12.10 23.43
CA LEU A 343 25.56 -11.32 22.59
C LEU A 343 26.32 -10.26 23.43
N PRO A 344 27.55 -9.90 23.01
CA PRO A 344 28.30 -8.84 23.67
C PRO A 344 27.61 -7.48 23.52
N GLN A 345 27.89 -6.57 24.46
CA GLN A 345 27.36 -5.20 24.40
C GLN A 345 27.87 -4.47 23.13
N PRO A 346 26.99 -3.82 22.36
CA PRO A 346 27.35 -3.08 21.16
C PRO A 346 28.31 -1.91 21.43
N ASP A 347 29.37 -1.80 20.63
CA ASP A 347 30.30 -0.66 20.68
C ASP A 347 30.88 -0.35 19.29
N ILE A 348 30.55 0.82 18.75
CA ILE A 348 30.99 1.26 17.41
C ILE A 348 32.50 1.50 17.33
N THR A 349 33.16 1.72 18.47
CA THR A 349 34.60 1.97 18.57
C THR A 349 35.41 0.68 18.70
N SER A 350 34.74 -0.44 18.98
CA SER A 350 35.38 -1.75 19.12
C SER A 350 36.09 -2.18 17.84
N GLN A 351 37.22 -2.87 18.01
CA GLN A 351 37.93 -3.53 16.91
C GLN A 351 37.41 -4.96 16.68
N GLN A 352 36.60 -5.50 17.60
CA GLN A 352 35.99 -6.82 17.43
C GLN A 352 34.85 -6.72 16.41
N PRO A 353 34.89 -7.51 15.31
CA PRO A 353 33.91 -7.40 14.23
C PRO A 353 32.46 -7.52 14.70
N LEU A 354 32.13 -8.54 15.50
CA LEU A 354 30.77 -8.76 16.00
C LEU A 354 30.23 -7.57 16.81
N ILE A 355 31.00 -7.10 17.80
CA ILE A 355 30.62 -5.96 18.66
C ILE A 355 30.36 -4.69 17.86
N LYS A 356 31.24 -4.41 16.89
CA LYS A 356 31.12 -3.24 16.03
C LYS A 356 29.90 -3.33 15.10
N SER A 357 29.63 -4.51 14.57
CA SER A 357 28.50 -4.75 13.68
C SER A 357 27.16 -4.67 14.40
N LEU A 358 27.08 -5.15 15.65
CA LEU A 358 25.89 -4.95 16.49
C LEU A 358 25.60 -3.45 16.67
N ALA A 359 26.61 -2.63 17.00
CA ALA A 359 26.42 -1.18 17.14
C ALA A 359 26.03 -0.50 15.81
N MET A 360 26.52 -1.02 14.69
CA MET A 360 26.12 -0.54 13.37
C MET A 360 24.65 -0.89 13.08
N LEU A 361 24.20 -2.09 13.42
CA LEU A 361 22.81 -2.54 13.24
C LEU A 361 21.83 -1.75 14.12
N GLU A 362 22.19 -1.45 15.37
CA GLU A 362 21.42 -0.52 16.22
C GLU A 362 21.29 0.86 15.58
N LYS A 363 22.40 1.42 15.09
CA LYS A 363 22.40 2.73 14.42
C LYS A 363 21.57 2.72 13.13
N ILE A 364 21.57 1.61 12.39
CA ILE A 364 20.72 1.44 11.20
C ILE A 364 19.25 1.37 11.63
N GLY A 365 18.93 0.64 12.69
CA GLY A 365 17.58 0.55 13.28
C GLY A 365 17.06 1.91 13.74
N GLU A 366 17.87 2.72 14.44
CA GLU A 366 17.52 4.11 14.75
C GLU A 366 17.30 4.95 13.49
N GLY A 367 18.12 4.73 12.47
CA GLY A 367 17.99 5.39 11.18
C GLY A 367 16.70 5.02 10.45
N PHE A 368 16.24 3.78 10.61
CA PHE A 368 14.98 3.28 10.09
C PHE A 368 13.81 3.97 10.80
N ALA A 369 13.80 3.97 12.13
CA ALA A 369 12.78 4.66 12.92
C ALA A 369 12.72 6.16 12.59
N LYS A 370 13.88 6.83 12.48
CA LYS A 370 13.95 8.25 12.07
C LYS A 370 13.38 8.52 10.68
N ALA A 371 13.49 7.57 9.74
CA ALA A 371 12.91 7.70 8.41
C ALA A 371 11.38 7.55 8.47
N MET A 372 10.88 6.57 9.21
CA MET A 372 9.43 6.37 9.39
C MET A 372 8.79 7.52 10.19
N ASP A 373 9.48 8.07 11.19
CA ASP A 373 9.09 9.28 11.92
C ASP A 373 9.02 10.55 11.04
N ASP A 374 9.70 10.55 9.89
CA ASP A 374 9.72 11.68 8.96
C ASP A 374 8.70 11.51 7.82
N ASP A 375 7.41 11.54 8.15
CA ASP A 375 6.30 11.41 7.21
C ASP A 375 6.31 10.04 6.50
N PHE A 376 6.55 8.96 7.27
CA PHE A 376 6.51 7.58 6.78
C PHE A 376 7.40 7.37 5.55
N ASN A 377 8.64 7.86 5.61
CA ASN A 377 9.56 7.82 4.47
C ASN A 377 10.09 6.39 4.23
N SER A 378 9.25 5.60 3.58
CA SER A 378 9.48 4.19 3.27
C SER A 378 10.68 3.97 2.36
N ARG A 379 11.00 4.91 1.47
CA ARG A 379 12.19 4.84 0.60
C ARG A 379 13.48 4.83 1.42
N ASP A 380 13.59 5.75 2.37
CA ASP A 380 14.76 5.80 3.24
C ASP A 380 14.77 4.60 4.21
N ALA A 381 13.62 4.19 4.72
CA ALA A 381 13.48 3.00 5.55
C ALA A 381 13.95 1.71 4.83
N VAL A 382 13.53 1.49 3.59
CA VAL A 382 14.00 0.39 2.72
C VAL A 382 15.52 0.47 2.53
N ALA A 383 16.08 1.67 2.32
CA ALA A 383 17.53 1.82 2.21
C ALA A 383 18.27 1.44 3.51
N LYS A 384 17.67 1.67 4.69
CA LYS A 384 18.21 1.21 5.98
C LYS A 384 18.14 -0.31 6.09
N VAL A 385 17.01 -0.93 5.75
CA VAL A 385 16.86 -2.40 5.73
C VAL A 385 17.91 -3.05 4.83
N LEU A 386 18.07 -2.57 3.59
CA LEU A 386 19.10 -3.07 2.69
C LEU A 386 20.53 -2.84 3.22
N GLY A 387 20.74 -1.80 4.01
CA GLY A 387 21.98 -1.57 4.75
C GLY A 387 22.22 -2.62 5.84
N GLY A 388 21.19 -2.92 6.64
CA GLY A 388 21.25 -3.94 7.68
C GLY A 388 21.47 -5.34 7.09
N VAL A 389 20.74 -5.69 6.03
CA VAL A 389 20.94 -6.94 5.28
C VAL A 389 22.40 -7.13 4.86
N ARG A 390 23.06 -6.09 4.34
CA ARG A 390 24.49 -6.19 3.98
C ARG A 390 25.38 -6.48 5.18
N GLU A 391 25.12 -5.86 6.32
CA GLU A 391 25.92 -6.08 7.53
C GLU A 391 25.66 -7.45 8.16
N ILE A 392 24.39 -7.90 8.18
CA ILE A 392 23.98 -9.23 8.64
C ILE A 392 24.63 -10.31 7.78
N SER A 393 24.48 -10.25 6.45
CA SER A 393 25.07 -11.23 5.54
C SER A 393 26.59 -11.31 5.66
N LYS A 394 27.26 -10.17 5.88
CA LYS A 394 28.71 -10.12 6.11
C LYS A 394 29.12 -10.86 7.39
N ILE A 395 28.35 -10.75 8.46
CA ILE A 395 28.67 -11.37 9.74
C ILE A 395 28.34 -12.87 9.73
N LEU A 396 27.16 -13.25 9.21
CA LEU A 396 26.80 -14.65 9.01
C LEU A 396 27.74 -15.36 8.03
N GLY A 397 28.23 -14.68 6.99
CA GLY A 397 29.25 -15.22 6.08
C GLY A 397 30.69 -15.19 6.64
N GLY A 398 30.90 -14.61 7.82
CA GLY A 398 32.21 -14.45 8.45
C GLY A 398 32.67 -15.67 9.26
N GLY A 399 33.87 -15.56 9.82
CA GLY A 399 34.50 -16.60 10.65
C GLY A 399 34.07 -16.59 12.12
N LEU A 400 32.78 -16.33 12.41
CA LEU A 400 32.23 -16.55 13.75
C LEU A 400 32.31 -18.04 14.10
N ASP A 401 32.58 -18.35 15.36
CA ASP A 401 32.36 -19.71 15.87
C ASP A 401 30.85 -20.04 15.91
N ASP A 402 30.53 -21.32 16.04
CA ASP A 402 29.15 -21.80 15.95
C ASP A 402 28.23 -21.20 17.02
N THR A 403 28.77 -20.87 18.21
CA THR A 403 27.96 -20.35 19.32
C THR A 403 27.64 -18.87 19.11
N ASP A 404 28.62 -18.07 18.69
CA ASP A 404 28.42 -16.67 18.32
C ASP A 404 27.54 -16.55 17.07
N ARG A 405 27.69 -17.47 16.10
CA ARG A 405 26.86 -17.52 14.89
C ARG A 405 25.39 -17.78 15.23
N ASP A 406 25.10 -18.74 16.10
CA ASP A 406 23.75 -19.04 16.60
C ASP A 406 23.14 -17.80 17.26
N ALA A 407 23.85 -17.19 18.22
CA ALA A 407 23.36 -16.01 18.92
C ALA A 407 23.12 -14.81 17.98
N PHE A 408 24.02 -14.57 17.03
CA PHE A 408 23.85 -13.51 16.05
C PHE A 408 22.71 -13.78 15.08
N ALA A 409 22.47 -15.05 14.71
CA ALA A 409 21.38 -15.45 13.84
C ALA A 409 20.01 -15.12 14.47
N HIS A 410 19.81 -15.40 15.76
CA HIS A 410 18.61 -14.99 16.50
C HIS A 410 18.43 -13.47 16.47
N TYR A 411 19.48 -12.70 16.80
CA TYR A 411 19.42 -11.24 16.73
C TYR A 411 19.09 -10.71 15.33
N ALA A 412 19.69 -11.31 14.29
CA ALA A 412 19.45 -10.91 12.91
C ALA A 412 18.01 -11.19 12.47
N VAL A 413 17.43 -12.33 12.88
CA VAL A 413 16.02 -12.66 12.63
C VAL A 413 15.12 -11.64 13.31
N ASP A 414 15.31 -11.35 14.60
CA ASP A 414 14.49 -10.38 15.32
C ASP A 414 14.58 -8.99 14.67
N TRP A 415 15.80 -8.55 14.33
CA TRP A 415 16.01 -7.26 13.66
C TRP A 415 15.32 -7.17 12.29
N LEU A 416 15.38 -8.25 11.49
CA LEU A 416 14.72 -8.33 10.18
C LEU A 416 13.19 -8.40 10.33
N GLU A 417 12.68 -9.16 11.30
CA GLU A 417 11.25 -9.29 11.56
C GLU A 417 10.65 -8.00 12.09
N GLU A 418 11.33 -7.25 12.96
CA GLU A 418 10.84 -5.93 13.42
C GLU A 418 10.79 -4.89 12.28
N SER A 419 11.81 -4.88 11.42
CA SER A 419 11.95 -3.85 10.37
C SER A 419 11.28 -4.25 9.05
N ALA A 420 11.81 -5.27 8.38
CA ALA A 420 11.34 -5.74 7.08
C ALA A 420 10.02 -6.52 7.19
N GLY A 421 9.80 -7.25 8.29
CA GLY A 421 8.59 -8.02 8.54
C GLY A 421 7.41 -7.16 8.98
N ALA A 422 7.43 -6.69 10.23
CA ALA A 422 6.30 -6.05 10.89
C ALA A 422 5.95 -4.70 10.27
N VAL A 423 6.93 -3.85 9.99
CA VAL A 423 6.69 -2.50 9.45
C VAL A 423 6.59 -2.51 7.93
N LEU A 424 7.57 -3.07 7.21
CA LEU A 424 7.53 -3.05 5.74
C LEU A 424 6.65 -4.15 5.13
N GLY A 425 6.29 -5.20 5.87
CA GLY A 425 5.41 -6.27 5.39
C GLY A 425 6.01 -7.13 4.27
N ILE A 426 7.34 -7.20 4.15
CA ILE A 426 8.03 -7.86 3.03
C ILE A 426 8.73 -9.17 3.43
N LEU A 427 8.47 -9.70 4.62
CA LEU A 427 8.99 -11.02 5.00
C LEU A 427 7.85 -12.05 5.03
N PRO A 428 8.07 -13.26 4.50
CA PRO A 428 7.17 -14.38 4.73
C PRO A 428 7.25 -14.86 6.18
N THR A 429 6.33 -15.74 6.58
CA THR A 429 6.45 -16.45 7.87
C THR A 429 7.72 -17.30 7.91
N ARG A 430 8.25 -17.56 9.11
CA ARG A 430 9.43 -18.45 9.30
C ARG A 430 9.23 -19.81 8.65
N GLU A 431 8.01 -20.38 8.78
CA GLU A 431 7.64 -21.67 8.20
C GLU A 431 7.75 -21.62 6.67
N PHE A 432 7.15 -20.61 6.03
CA PHE A 432 7.18 -20.48 4.58
C PHE A 432 8.59 -20.18 4.06
N ALA A 433 9.38 -19.37 4.77
CA ALA A 433 10.76 -19.08 4.43
C ALA A 433 11.66 -20.33 4.42
N LEU A 434 11.37 -21.31 5.29
CA LEU A 434 12.14 -22.54 5.44
C LEU A 434 11.62 -23.70 4.58
N ILE A 435 10.50 -23.52 3.87
CA ILE A 435 10.07 -24.47 2.85
C ILE A 435 11.16 -24.49 1.78
N GLU A 436 11.77 -25.66 1.58
CA GLU A 436 12.64 -25.84 0.42
C GLU A 436 11.78 -25.70 -0.84
N PRO A 437 12.18 -24.87 -1.81
CA PRO A 437 11.43 -24.74 -3.04
C PRO A 437 11.23 -26.12 -3.65
N GLU A 438 10.03 -26.42 -4.13
CA GLU A 438 9.79 -27.62 -4.94
C GLU A 438 10.84 -27.61 -6.06
N GLU A 439 11.73 -28.60 -6.07
CA GLU A 439 12.71 -28.71 -7.14
C GLU A 439 11.95 -28.79 -8.45
N ASP A 440 12.25 -27.88 -9.37
CA ASP A 440 11.74 -27.97 -10.73
C ASP A 440 12.04 -29.39 -11.22
N PRO A 441 11.03 -30.18 -11.64
CA PRO A 441 11.25 -31.56 -12.09
C PRO A 441 12.30 -31.65 -13.20
N ARG A 442 12.48 -30.57 -13.97
CA ARG A 442 13.54 -30.43 -14.98
C ARG A 442 14.92 -30.31 -14.34
N LYS A 443 15.05 -29.52 -13.27
CA LYS A 443 16.29 -29.36 -12.50
C LYS A 443 16.70 -30.70 -11.89
N ALA A 444 15.78 -31.39 -11.22
CA ALA A 444 16.00 -32.74 -10.68
C ALA A 444 16.39 -33.76 -11.78
N GLY A 445 15.71 -33.73 -12.93
CA GLY A 445 15.99 -34.63 -14.05
C GLY A 445 17.32 -34.38 -14.77
N MET A 446 17.93 -33.20 -14.60
CA MET A 446 19.18 -32.81 -15.26
C MET A 446 20.37 -32.74 -14.29
N ALA A 447 20.12 -32.77 -12.98
CA ALA A 447 21.13 -32.53 -11.95
C ALA A 447 22.37 -33.44 -12.08
N GLU A 448 22.18 -34.75 -12.21
CA GLU A 448 23.28 -35.71 -12.34
C GLU A 448 24.18 -35.40 -13.55
N LYS A 449 23.56 -35.07 -14.70
CA LYS A 449 24.29 -34.75 -15.92
C LYS A 449 25.03 -33.42 -15.81
N VAL A 450 24.40 -32.42 -15.19
CA VAL A 450 25.02 -31.09 -14.99
C VAL A 450 26.19 -31.19 -14.01
N GLU A 451 26.04 -31.91 -12.89
CA GLU A 451 27.13 -32.11 -11.94
C GLU A 451 28.32 -32.86 -12.55
N GLN A 452 28.05 -33.87 -13.38
CA GLN A 452 29.11 -34.55 -14.13
C GLN A 452 29.86 -33.57 -15.05
N LEU A 453 29.15 -32.76 -15.82
CA LEU A 453 29.75 -31.76 -16.70
C LEU A 453 30.54 -30.71 -15.91
N LEU A 454 30.04 -30.27 -14.76
CA LEU A 454 30.76 -29.33 -13.89
C LEU A 454 32.05 -29.93 -13.33
N ALA A 455 32.03 -31.20 -12.93
CA ALA A 455 33.23 -31.92 -12.49
C ALA A 455 34.27 -32.03 -13.64
N GLU A 456 33.83 -32.43 -14.83
CA GLU A 456 34.68 -32.52 -16.03
C GLU A 456 35.26 -31.15 -16.43
N ARG A 457 34.46 -30.08 -16.32
CA ARG A 457 34.92 -28.71 -16.56
C ARG A 457 35.95 -28.27 -15.53
N THR A 458 35.77 -28.65 -14.27
CA THR A 458 36.69 -28.33 -13.17
C THR A 458 38.04 -29.02 -13.37
N GLU A 459 38.03 -30.30 -13.77
CA GLU A 459 39.22 -31.04 -14.15
C GLU A 459 39.92 -30.44 -15.38
N ALA A 460 39.16 -30.08 -16.42
CA ALA A 460 39.70 -29.43 -17.62
C ALA A 460 40.42 -28.11 -17.27
N ARG A 461 39.83 -27.27 -16.41
CA ARG A 461 40.46 -26.03 -15.93
C ARG A 461 41.71 -26.30 -15.10
N ALA A 462 41.68 -27.28 -14.21
CA ALA A 462 42.85 -27.68 -13.40
C ALA A 462 44.03 -28.12 -14.29
N ASN A 463 43.73 -28.82 -15.38
CA ASN A 463 44.70 -29.27 -16.38
C ASN A 463 45.05 -28.19 -17.44
N LYS A 464 44.50 -26.97 -17.32
CA LYS A 464 44.65 -25.86 -18.28
C LYS A 464 44.17 -26.18 -19.71
N ASP A 465 43.23 -27.12 -19.84
CA ASP A 465 42.53 -27.41 -21.10
C ASP A 465 41.33 -26.46 -21.26
N TRP A 466 41.63 -25.24 -21.71
CA TRP A 466 40.63 -24.18 -21.87
C TRP A 466 39.60 -24.50 -22.96
N ALA A 467 40.01 -25.20 -24.02
CA ALA A 467 39.12 -25.57 -25.12
C ALA A 467 38.03 -26.56 -24.65
N LYS A 468 38.41 -27.58 -23.87
CA LYS A 468 37.44 -28.51 -23.27
C LYS A 468 36.54 -27.82 -22.25
N ALA A 469 37.10 -26.92 -21.44
CA ALA A 469 36.30 -26.17 -20.46
C ALA A 469 35.25 -25.24 -21.11
N ASP A 470 35.59 -24.60 -22.24
CA ASP A 470 34.65 -23.77 -23.01
C ASP A 470 33.59 -24.63 -23.71
N LEU A 471 33.94 -25.78 -24.29
CA LEU A 471 32.98 -26.72 -24.87
C LEU A 471 31.93 -27.18 -23.86
N ILE A 472 32.36 -27.53 -22.64
CA ILE A 472 31.43 -27.95 -21.58
C ILE A 472 30.55 -26.78 -21.11
N ARG A 473 31.09 -25.56 -21.04
CA ARG A 473 30.28 -24.37 -20.72
C ARG A 473 29.19 -24.15 -21.77
N ASP A 474 29.52 -24.31 -23.04
CA ASP A 474 28.57 -24.12 -24.13
C ASP A 474 27.51 -25.24 -24.14
N GLU A 475 27.88 -26.49 -23.79
CA GLU A 475 26.94 -27.60 -23.56
C GLU A 475 25.96 -27.28 -22.42
N LEU A 476 26.47 -26.81 -21.27
CA LEU A 476 25.64 -26.38 -20.14
C LEU A 476 24.70 -25.23 -20.52
N ASN A 477 25.18 -24.20 -21.23
CA ASN A 477 24.33 -23.11 -21.70
C ASN A 477 23.23 -23.62 -22.66
N SER A 478 23.54 -24.58 -23.55
CA SER A 478 22.57 -25.16 -24.48
C SER A 478 21.48 -25.98 -23.79
N MET A 479 21.78 -26.52 -22.61
CA MET A 479 20.83 -27.18 -21.72
C MET A 479 19.96 -26.20 -20.93
N GLY A 480 20.14 -24.89 -21.16
CA GLY A 480 19.49 -23.85 -20.36
C GLY A 480 20.01 -23.85 -18.93
N VAL A 481 21.31 -24.07 -18.72
CA VAL A 481 21.96 -24.03 -17.41
C VAL A 481 22.91 -22.84 -17.31
N ILE A 482 22.71 -21.99 -16.31
CA ILE A 482 23.60 -20.89 -15.96
C ILE A 482 24.54 -21.37 -14.86
N VAL A 483 25.85 -21.26 -15.08
CA VAL A 483 26.88 -21.63 -14.10
C VAL A 483 27.52 -20.39 -13.49
N THR A 484 27.59 -20.34 -12.16
CA THR A 484 28.28 -19.32 -11.39
C THR A 484 29.47 -19.95 -10.65
N ASP A 485 30.70 -19.57 -11.01
CA ASP A 485 31.91 -20.02 -10.32
C ASP A 485 32.03 -19.28 -8.96
N SER A 486 32.15 -20.03 -7.84
CA SER A 486 32.32 -19.48 -6.48
C SER A 486 33.54 -20.08 -5.77
N PRO A 487 34.03 -19.49 -4.64
CA PRO A 487 35.14 -20.04 -3.86
C PRO A 487 34.88 -21.48 -3.35
N ASP A 488 33.62 -21.83 -3.12
CA ASP A 488 33.19 -23.16 -2.65
C ASP A 488 32.94 -24.16 -3.79
N GLY A 489 33.16 -23.73 -5.05
CA GLY A 489 32.91 -24.52 -6.25
C GLY A 489 31.88 -23.88 -7.20
N PRO A 490 31.69 -24.45 -8.40
CA PRO A 490 30.68 -23.97 -9.35
C PRO A 490 29.27 -24.32 -8.88
N LYS A 491 28.38 -23.33 -8.82
CA LYS A 491 26.94 -23.49 -8.61
C LYS A 491 26.21 -23.32 -9.94
N TRP A 492 25.04 -23.94 -10.09
CA TRP A 492 24.26 -23.84 -11.32
C TRP A 492 22.76 -23.64 -11.06
N ASP A 493 22.10 -23.00 -12.02
CA ASP A 493 20.65 -22.87 -12.05
C ASP A 493 20.11 -23.00 -13.48
N LEU A 494 18.80 -23.15 -13.63
CA LEU A 494 18.16 -23.11 -14.95
C LEU A 494 18.08 -21.65 -15.47
N ALA A 495 18.18 -21.50 -16.79
CA ALA A 495 18.22 -20.22 -17.51
C ALA A 495 16.84 -19.58 -17.70
#